data_AF-A0A368EQE5-F1
#
_entry.id   AF-A0A368EQE5-F1
#
_cell.length_a   1.000
_cell.length_b   1.000
_cell.length_c   1.000
_cell.angle_alpha   90.00
_cell.angle_beta   90.00
_cell.angle_gamma   90.00
#
_symmetry.space_group_name_H-M   'P 1'
#
loop_
_entity.id
_entity.type
_entity.pdbx_description
1 polymer ?
#
loop_
_entity_poly.entity_id
_entity_poly.type
_entity_poly.pdbx_seq_one_letter_code
_entity_poly.pdbx_strand_id
1 'polypeptide(L)'
;MNAIKKNYFIDQKQPKCPQCECKHLYKKKDFNQSLGCLIILIGAVFVPLTYGLSLVLLFFLDLLLYSRVKDSIECYKCKTEFTNVIVPKNFTDFDHHIAEIYEND
;
A
#
# COMPACT_ATOMS: atom_id res chain seq x y z
N MET A 1 -8.66 -17.88 -4.70
CA MET A 1 -7.38 -17.22 -4.33
C MET A 1 -6.57 -18.20 -3.51
N ASN A 2 -5.39 -18.60 -3.99
CA ASN A 2 -4.47 -19.43 -3.21
C ASN A 2 -4.07 -18.66 -1.95
N ALA A 3 -4.31 -19.25 -0.78
CA ALA A 3 -3.88 -18.69 0.49
C ALA A 3 -2.34 -18.74 0.55
N ILE A 4 -1.68 -17.66 0.12
CA ILE A 4 -0.23 -17.54 0.21
C ILE A 4 0.13 -17.47 1.69
N LYS A 5 1.13 -18.28 2.10
CA LYS A 5 1.62 -18.27 3.48
C LYS A 5 2.19 -16.90 3.83
N LYS A 6 1.90 -16.41 5.03
CA LYS A 6 2.37 -15.10 5.51
C LYS A 6 3.90 -14.90 5.41
N ASN A 7 4.68 -15.98 5.53
CA ASN A 7 6.14 -15.95 5.53
C ASN A 7 6.78 -16.22 4.15
N TYR A 8 5.97 -16.37 3.09
CA TYR A 8 6.45 -16.76 1.77
C TYR A 8 7.62 -15.89 1.24
N PHE A 9 7.55 -14.58 1.48
CA PHE A 9 8.56 -13.62 1.01
C PHE A 9 9.79 -13.50 1.93
N ILE A 10 9.72 -13.99 3.18
CA ILE A 10 10.81 -13.94 4.17
C ILE A 10 11.72 -15.15 4.02
N ASP A 11 11.13 -16.32 3.75
CA ASP A 11 11.87 -17.58 3.65
C ASP A 11 12.75 -17.65 2.38
N GLN A 12 12.49 -16.78 1.39
CA GLN A 12 13.21 -16.76 0.11
C GLN A 12 14.26 -15.66 0.06
N LYS A 13 15.48 -16.02 -0.38
CA LYS A 13 16.55 -15.05 -0.68
C LYS A 13 16.22 -14.13 -1.87
N GLN A 14 15.46 -14.63 -2.84
CA GLN A 14 14.95 -13.88 -4.00
C GLN A 14 13.47 -14.15 -4.16
N PRO A 15 12.60 -13.34 -3.53
CA PRO A 15 11.17 -13.52 -3.61
C PRO A 15 10.68 -13.34 -5.06
N LYS A 16 9.83 -14.25 -5.51
CA LYS A 16 9.18 -14.20 -6.82
C LYS A 16 7.68 -14.18 -6.67
N CYS A 17 7.01 -13.50 -7.59
CA CYS A 17 5.57 -13.53 -7.67
C CYS A 17 5.07 -14.96 -7.93
N PRO A 18 4.17 -15.53 -7.11
CA PRO A 18 3.63 -16.88 -7.32
C PRO A 18 2.70 -17.01 -8.54
N GLN A 19 2.25 -15.88 -9.11
CA GLN A 19 1.34 -15.85 -10.26
C GLN A 19 2.08 -15.76 -11.60
N CYS A 20 3.17 -14.98 -11.66
CA CYS A 20 3.87 -14.67 -12.92
C CYS A 20 5.38 -14.90 -12.86
N GLU A 21 5.90 -15.43 -11.75
CA GLU A 21 7.32 -15.72 -11.50
C GLU A 21 8.29 -14.52 -11.61
N CYS A 22 7.75 -13.31 -11.75
CA CYS A 22 8.52 -12.08 -11.81
C CYS A 22 9.27 -11.83 -10.50
N LYS A 23 10.52 -11.34 -10.59
CA LYS A 23 11.34 -10.94 -9.45
C LYS A 23 11.12 -9.49 -9.02
N HIS A 24 10.48 -8.68 -9.87
CA HIS A 24 10.19 -7.28 -9.58
C HIS A 24 8.91 -7.22 -8.74
N LEU A 25 9.13 -7.04 -7.44
CA LEU A 25 8.14 -6.85 -6.41
C LEU A 25 8.51 -5.59 -5.64
N TYR A 26 7.51 -4.80 -5.24
CA TYR A 26 7.73 -3.62 -4.41
C TYR A 26 6.79 -3.66 -3.20
N LYS A 27 7.22 -3.03 -2.11
CA LYS A 27 6.35 -2.83 -0.96
C LYS A 27 5.46 -1.61 -1.19
N LYS A 28 4.22 -1.71 -0.75
CA LYS A 28 3.21 -0.67 -0.84
C LYS A 28 2.44 -0.63 0.48
N LYS A 29 1.83 0.49 0.81
CA LYS A 29 0.95 0.61 1.97
C LYS A 29 -0.44 0.09 1.56
N ASP A 30 -1.01 -0.86 2.32
CA ASP A 30 -2.36 -1.40 2.09
C ASP A 30 -3.42 -0.40 2.57
N PHE A 31 -3.43 0.77 1.94
CA PHE A 31 -4.30 1.86 2.31
C PHE A 31 -5.67 1.65 1.67
N ASN A 32 -6.69 1.51 2.51
CA ASN A 32 -8.07 1.44 2.03
C ASN A 32 -8.50 2.80 1.47
N GLN A 33 -8.58 2.89 0.14
CA GLN A 33 -8.99 4.09 -0.58
C GLN A 33 -10.37 4.60 -0.11
N SER A 34 -11.30 3.71 0.21
CA SER A 34 -12.63 4.08 0.72
C SER A 34 -12.54 4.81 2.06
N LEU A 35 -11.62 4.39 2.94
CA LEU A 35 -11.41 5.03 4.23
C LEU A 35 -10.86 6.45 4.06
N GLY A 36 -9.88 6.64 3.16
CA GLY A 36 -9.36 7.97 2.83
C GLY A 36 -10.43 8.89 2.27
N CYS A 37 -11.25 8.41 1.33
CA CYS A 37 -12.36 9.18 0.78
C CYS A 37 -13.37 9.60 1.84
N LEU A 38 -13.71 8.70 2.78
CA LEU A 38 -14.63 9.01 3.88
C LEU A 38 -14.11 10.17 4.75
N ILE A 39 -12.83 10.14 5.11
CA ILE A 39 -12.21 11.16 5.97
C ILE A 39 -12.18 12.52 5.29
N ILE A 40 -11.82 12.56 4.00
CA ILE A 40 -11.85 13.79 3.20
C ILE A 40 -13.27 14.35 3.10
N LEU A 41 -14.27 13.49 2.89
CA LEU A 41 -15.68 13.92 2.81
C LEU A 41 -16.15 14.53 4.13
N ILE A 42 -15.87 13.86 5.25
CA ILE A 42 -16.17 14.40 6.60
C ILE A 42 -15.48 15.76 6.76
N GLY A 43 -14.20 15.86 6.42
CA GLY A 43 -13.49 17.13 6.50
C GLY A 43 -14.12 18.25 5.70
N ALA A 44 -14.47 17.99 4.43
CA ALA A 44 -15.10 18.97 3.56
C ALA A 44 -16.41 19.54 4.15
N VAL A 45 -17.21 18.71 4.82
CA VAL A 45 -18.47 19.13 5.46
C VAL A 45 -18.21 19.96 6.73
N PHE A 46 -17.21 19.58 7.54
CA PHE A 46 -16.94 20.24 8.83
C PHE A 46 -16.06 21.49 8.74
N VAL A 47 -15.26 21.65 7.68
CA VAL A 47 -14.41 22.82 7.45
C VAL A 47 -15.17 24.16 7.52
N PRO A 48 -16.27 24.38 6.77
CA PRO A 48 -16.99 25.66 6.81
C PRO A 48 -17.67 25.91 8.16
N LEU A 49 -18.05 24.85 8.89
CA LEU A 49 -18.70 24.96 10.20
C LEU A 49 -17.73 25.35 11.32
N THR A 50 -16.46 24.98 11.19
CA THR A 50 -15.46 25.12 12.25
C THR A 50 -14.36 26.13 11.92
N TYR A 51 -14.52 26.91 10.84
CA TYR A 51 -13.51 27.85 10.33
C TYR A 51 -12.12 27.20 10.16
N GLY A 52 -12.09 25.92 9.76
CA GLY A 52 -10.86 25.17 9.50
C GLY A 52 -10.21 24.50 10.72
N LEU A 53 -10.75 24.63 11.94
CA LEU A 53 -10.23 23.90 13.11
C LEU A 53 -10.31 22.38 12.94
N SER A 54 -11.32 21.88 12.21
CA SER A 54 -11.47 20.46 11.87
C SER A 54 -10.26 19.88 11.12
N LEU A 55 -9.51 20.70 10.38
CA LEU A 55 -8.32 20.25 9.63
C LEU A 55 -7.20 19.76 10.55
N VAL A 56 -7.03 20.41 11.71
CA VAL A 56 -6.02 19.99 12.68
C VAL A 56 -6.35 18.60 13.23
N LEU A 57 -7.63 18.37 13.56
CA LEU A 57 -8.08 17.05 14.03
C LEU A 57 -7.94 15.98 12.95
N LEU A 58 -8.28 16.30 11.70
CA LEU A 58 -8.12 15.37 10.57
C LEU A 58 -6.66 15.04 10.30
N PHE A 59 -5.77 16.02 10.41
CA PHE A 59 -4.33 15.79 10.28
C PHE A 59 -3.82 14.77 11.31
N PHE A 60 -4.23 14.89 12.58
CA PHE A 60 -3.86 13.89 13.59
C PHE A 60 -4.47 12.51 13.30
N LEU A 61 -5.70 12.46 12.79
CA LEU A 61 -6.36 11.22 12.39
C LEU A 61 -5.61 10.56 11.22
N ASP A 62 -5.20 11.33 10.22
CA ASP A 62 -4.44 10.86 9.06
C ASP A 62 -3.08 10.31 9.50
N LEU A 63 -2.37 10.99 10.40
CA LEU A 63 -1.10 10.48 10.97
C LEU A 63 -1.29 9.16 11.72
N LEU A 64 -2.35 9.05 12.52
CA LEU A 64 -2.68 7.84 13.26
C LEU A 64 -3.02 6.69 12.32
N LEU A 65 -3.77 6.97 11.25
CA LEU A 65 -4.10 5.99 10.22
C LEU A 65 -2.86 5.54 9.45
N TYR A 66 -2.04 6.48 8.98
CA TYR A 66 -0.80 6.19 8.28
C TYR A 66 0.10 5.25 9.10
N SER A 67 0.18 5.48 10.40
CA SER A 67 0.95 4.64 11.33
C SER A 67 0.35 3.24 11.54
N ARG A 68 -0.97 3.08 11.40
CA ARG A 68 -1.66 1.80 11.58
C ARG A 68 -1.77 0.96 10.31
N VAL A 69 -1.68 1.57 9.14
CA VAL A 69 -1.82 0.84 7.88
C VAL A 69 -0.65 -0.15 7.75
N LYS A 70 -0.97 -1.37 7.33
CA LYS A 70 0.03 -2.43 7.16
C LYS A 70 0.67 -2.35 5.78
N ASP A 71 1.87 -2.87 5.66
CA ASP A 71 2.54 -2.95 4.37
C ASP A 71 2.02 -4.19 3.60
N SER A 72 1.77 -4.02 2.31
CA SER A 72 1.49 -5.06 1.31
C SER A 72 2.63 -5.15 0.31
N ILE A 73 2.65 -6.22 -0.49
CA ILE A 73 3.60 -6.40 -1.59
C ILE A 73 2.81 -6.45 -2.89
N GLU A 74 3.27 -5.73 -3.90
CA GLU A 74 2.66 -5.73 -5.23
C GLU A 74 3.70 -6.13 -6.29
N CYS A 75 3.24 -6.86 -7.31
CA CYS A 75 4.08 -7.22 -8.46
C CYS A 75 3.93 -6.21 -9.59
N TYR A 76 5.05 -5.74 -10.15
CA TYR A 76 5.04 -4.80 -11.28
C TYR A 76 4.36 -5.37 -12.54
N LYS A 77 4.55 -6.66 -12.83
CA LYS A 77 4.04 -7.27 -14.07
C LYS A 77 2.55 -7.58 -14.02
N CYS A 78 2.13 -8.39 -13.05
CA CYS A 78 0.74 -8.86 -12.97
C CYS A 78 -0.17 -7.99 -12.09
N LYS A 79 0.37 -6.92 -11.49
CA LYS A 79 -0.35 -5.99 -10.58
C LYS A 79 -1.12 -6.71 -9.46
N THR A 80 -0.67 -7.92 -9.11
CA THR A 80 -1.29 -8.71 -8.06
C THR A 80 -0.79 -8.21 -6.71
N GLU A 81 -1.73 -7.84 -5.85
CA GLU A 81 -1.46 -7.41 -4.50
C GLU A 81 -1.50 -8.60 -3.53
N PHE A 82 -0.48 -8.66 -2.67
CA PHE A 82 -0.34 -9.62 -1.60
C PHE A 82 -0.50 -8.88 -0.27
N THR A 83 -1.72 -8.91 0.27
CA THR A 83 -2.06 -8.38 1.59
C THR A 83 -1.82 -9.41 2.69
N ASN A 84 -1.69 -8.96 3.94
CA ASN A 84 -1.51 -9.83 5.13
C ASN A 84 -0.25 -10.73 5.09
N VAL A 85 0.81 -10.30 4.40
CA VAL A 85 2.12 -10.96 4.35
C VAL A 85 3.15 -10.20 5.18
N ILE A 86 4.19 -10.88 5.64
CA ILE A 86 5.30 -10.23 6.34
C ILE A 86 6.26 -9.67 5.29
N VAL A 87 6.35 -8.34 5.23
CA VAL A 87 7.25 -7.64 4.30
C VAL A 87 8.67 -7.62 4.88
N PRO A 88 9.69 -8.14 4.18
CA PRO A 88 11.07 -8.06 4.62
C PRO A 88 11.55 -6.61 4.60
N LYS A 89 12.36 -6.20 5.58
CA LYS A 89 12.92 -4.82 5.64
C LYS A 89 13.77 -4.44 4.42
N ASN A 90 14.30 -5.42 3.70
CA ASN A 90 15.14 -5.22 2.52
C ASN A 90 14.34 -5.01 1.22
N PHE A 91 13.01 -4.96 1.28
CA PHE A 91 12.20 -4.64 0.11
C PHE A 91 12.31 -3.16 -0.26
N THR A 92 12.51 -2.93 -1.55
CA THR A 92 12.51 -1.60 -2.14
C THR A 92 11.07 -1.07 -2.25
N ASP A 93 10.95 0.25 -2.11
CA ASP A 93 9.75 1.00 -2.45
C ASP A 93 9.50 0.95 -3.96
N PHE A 94 8.38 1.56 -4.37
CA PHE A 94 8.04 1.71 -5.78
C PHE A 94 9.12 2.50 -6.54
N ASP A 95 9.52 1.98 -7.71
CA ASP A 95 10.48 2.55 -8.63
C ASP A 95 9.80 2.75 -9.99
N HIS A 96 9.78 4.00 -10.44
CA HIS A 96 9.12 4.40 -11.66
C HIS A 96 9.77 3.77 -12.91
N HIS A 97 11.10 3.65 -12.93
CA HIS A 97 11.80 3.07 -14.08
C HIS A 97 11.44 1.60 -14.29
N ILE A 98 11.26 0.86 -13.19
CA ILE A 98 10.81 -0.55 -13.27
C ILE A 98 9.36 -0.61 -13.76
N ALA A 99 8.50 0.31 -13.32
CA ALA A 99 7.11 0.36 -13.78
C ALA A 99 7.00 0.65 -15.28
N GLU A 100 7.77 1.60 -15.81
CA GLU A 100 7.80 1.95 -17.24
C GLU A 100 8.18 0.74 -18.12
N ILE A 101 9.09 -0.12 -17.66
CA ILE A 101 9.48 -1.34 -18.39
C ILE A 101 8.29 -2.28 -18.61
N TYR A 102 7.39 -2.39 -17.62
CA TYR A 102 6.23 -3.28 -17.70
C TYR A 102 4.97 -2.64 -18.30
N GLU A 103 5.00 -1.33 -18.57
CA GLU A 103 3.91 -0.62 -19.23
C GLU A 103 4.04 -0.66 -20.77
N ASN A 104 5.27 -0.82 -21.27
CA ASN A 104 5.59 -0.90 -22.69
C ASN A 104 5.70 -2.35 -23.24
N ASP A 105 5.37 -3.36 -22.42
CA ASP A 105 5.44 -4.82 -22.72
C ASP A 105 4.03 -5.37 -23.00
#